data_AF-A0A8J2EFV6-F1
#
_entry.id   AF-A0A8J2EFV6-F1
#
_cell.length_a   1.000
_cell.length_b   1.000
_cell.length_c   1.000
_cell.angle_alpha   90.00
_cell.angle_beta   90.00
_cell.angle_gamma   90.00
#
_symmetry.space_group_name_H-M   'P 1'
#
loop_
_entity.id
_entity.type
_entity.pdbx_description
1 polymer ?
#
loop_
_entity_poly.entity_id
_entity_poly.type
_entity_poly.pdbx_seq_one_letter_code
_entity_poly.pdbx_strand_id
1 'polypeptide(L)'
;MPIILEADHIKLHQKHEGHESMHAEMLLILFITLIVVQVLLVEWKKRYFKSYQLVTLIAVWLIPFGMCLRNYWWRFIFSWLLFSCITALIVRKALQKPIRGTTPRLVYKWFYFIYRLSYVLGIIGYIIALATFFGLNLVFDVKPSIWMDCGLLFLFYGLYFGVLGRDIAEICTDKMAAHIGYYVPGSMPTRTLDPNVCAVCGNKILVPEFEEGVIENSYKLSCEHIFHEFCIRGWCIIGKKQTCPYCKEKVDLKKMFCNPYPFL
;
A
#
# COMPACT_ATOMS: atom_id res chain seq x y z
N MET A 1 -49.33 -32.65 -12.50
CA MET A 1 -48.10 -31.84 -12.61
C MET A 1 -48.28 -30.38 -12.17
N PRO A 2 -49.30 -29.60 -12.62
CA PRO A 2 -49.44 -28.19 -12.21
C PRO A 2 -49.83 -28.00 -10.73
N ILE A 3 -50.68 -28.88 -10.17
CA ILE A 3 -51.13 -28.82 -8.77
C ILE A 3 -49.98 -29.03 -7.76
N ILE A 4 -48.94 -29.78 -8.15
CA ILE A 4 -47.78 -30.06 -7.29
C ILE A 4 -46.85 -28.83 -7.22
N LEU A 5 -46.66 -28.12 -8.34
CA LEU A 5 -45.88 -26.88 -8.39
C LEU A 5 -46.53 -25.76 -7.56
N GLU A 6 -47.85 -25.66 -7.57
CA GLU A 6 -48.60 -24.66 -6.80
C GLU A 6 -48.53 -24.95 -5.29
N ALA A 7 -48.66 -26.22 -4.89
CA ALA A 7 -48.48 -26.64 -3.50
C ALA A 7 -47.05 -26.40 -2.97
N ASP A 8 -46.03 -26.61 -3.81
CA ASP A 8 -44.64 -26.33 -3.45
C ASP A 8 -44.34 -24.83 -3.40
N HIS A 9 -44.93 -24.02 -4.28
CA HIS A 9 -44.82 -22.55 -4.26
C HIS A 9 -45.50 -21.94 -3.02
N ILE A 10 -46.66 -22.46 -2.64
CA ILE A 10 -47.38 -22.06 -1.41
C ILE A 10 -46.59 -22.49 -0.16
N LYS A 11 -46.01 -23.70 -0.15
CA LYS A 11 -45.10 -24.13 0.93
C LYS A 11 -43.84 -23.27 1.02
N LEU A 12 -43.27 -22.84 -0.11
CA LEU A 12 -42.13 -21.93 -0.14
C LEU A 12 -42.52 -20.58 0.46
N HIS A 13 -43.65 -19.99 0.05
CA HIS A 13 -44.16 -18.74 0.60
C HIS A 13 -44.49 -18.84 2.09
N GLN A 14 -45.11 -19.93 2.56
CA GLN A 14 -45.35 -20.16 3.99
C GLN A 14 -44.06 -20.34 4.80
N LYS A 15 -42.98 -20.88 4.19
CA LYS A 15 -41.65 -20.96 4.81
C LYS A 15 -40.94 -19.59 4.87
N HIS A 16 -41.36 -18.64 4.04
CA HIS A 16 -40.83 -17.27 3.96
C HIS A 16 -41.74 -16.22 4.62
N GLU A 17 -42.97 -16.56 5.03
CA GLU A 17 -43.84 -15.72 5.85
C GLU A 17 -43.16 -15.42 7.19
N GLY A 18 -42.78 -14.16 7.41
CA GLY A 18 -42.02 -13.71 8.58
C GLY A 18 -40.48 -13.80 8.46
N HIS A 19 -39.96 -14.48 7.44
CA HIS A 19 -38.51 -14.53 7.17
C HIS A 19 -38.01 -13.21 6.53
N GLU A 20 -38.87 -12.53 5.76
CA GLU A 20 -38.56 -11.21 5.18
C GLU A 20 -38.39 -10.12 6.26
N SER A 21 -39.21 -10.14 7.32
CA SER A 21 -39.05 -9.21 8.45
C SER A 21 -37.78 -9.51 9.25
N MET A 22 -37.41 -10.79 9.43
CA MET A 22 -36.13 -11.15 10.06
C MET A 22 -34.92 -10.72 9.22
N HIS A 23 -34.99 -10.86 7.89
CA HIS A 23 -33.96 -10.33 7.01
C HIS A 23 -33.85 -8.81 7.07
N ALA A 24 -34.98 -8.09 7.10
CA ALA A 24 -35.00 -6.65 7.24
C ALA A 24 -34.37 -6.19 8.57
N GLU A 25 -34.67 -6.86 9.68
CA GLU A 25 -34.07 -6.58 10.99
C GLU A 25 -32.56 -6.86 11.01
N MET A 26 -32.12 -8.01 10.48
CA MET A 26 -30.70 -8.34 10.37
C MET A 26 -29.94 -7.32 9.50
N LEU A 27 -30.53 -6.90 8.38
CA LEU A 27 -29.97 -5.87 7.50
C LEU A 27 -29.88 -4.52 8.21
N LEU A 28 -30.91 -4.12 8.96
CA LEU A 28 -30.92 -2.87 9.71
C LEU A 28 -29.81 -2.86 10.78
N ILE A 29 -29.67 -3.94 11.55
CA ILE A 29 -28.59 -4.09 12.53
C ILE A 29 -27.23 -4.05 11.84
N LEU A 30 -27.06 -4.71 10.69
CA LEU A 30 -25.83 -4.66 9.91
C LEU A 30 -25.51 -3.23 9.46
N PHE A 31 -26.48 -2.48 8.92
CA PHE A 31 -26.25 -1.08 8.53
C PHE A 31 -25.86 -0.19 9.70
N ILE A 32 -26.57 -0.29 10.82
CA ILE A 32 -26.27 0.49 12.03
C ILE A 32 -24.87 0.16 12.54
N THR A 33 -24.53 -1.13 12.64
CA THR A 33 -23.20 -1.55 13.09
C THR A 33 -22.09 -1.10 12.14
N LEU A 34 -22.27 -1.20 10.83
CA LEU A 34 -21.30 -0.69 9.84
C LEU A 34 -21.09 0.83 9.97
N ILE A 35 -22.17 1.61 10.12
CA ILE A 35 -22.08 3.07 10.31
C ILE A 35 -21.33 3.39 11.59
N VAL A 36 -21.69 2.76 12.72
CA VAL A 36 -21.05 2.99 14.01
C VAL A 36 -19.56 2.63 13.96
N VAL A 37 -19.22 1.47 13.42
CA VAL A 37 -17.81 1.06 13.25
C VAL A 37 -17.05 2.06 12.37
N GLN A 38 -17.64 2.51 11.27
CA GLN A 38 -16.98 3.46 10.37
C GLN A 38 -16.73 4.82 11.05
N VAL A 39 -17.69 5.33 11.81
CA VAL A 39 -17.53 6.57 12.60
C VAL A 39 -16.40 6.41 13.62
N LEU A 40 -16.40 5.30 14.37
CA LEU A 40 -15.35 5.00 15.36
C LEU A 40 -13.96 4.90 14.70
N LEU A 41 -13.84 4.23 13.55
CA LEU A 41 -12.58 4.11 12.82
C LEU A 41 -12.08 5.47 12.31
N VAL A 42 -12.96 6.32 11.80
CA VAL A 42 -12.61 7.66 11.33
C VAL A 42 -12.15 8.55 12.49
N GLU A 43 -12.88 8.53 13.61
CA GLU A 43 -12.51 9.31 14.79
C GLU A 43 -11.21 8.80 15.43
N TRP A 44 -10.99 7.49 15.44
CA TRP A 44 -9.74 6.91 15.92
C TRP A 44 -8.55 7.31 15.05
N LYS A 45 -8.72 7.28 13.72
CA LYS A 45 -7.69 7.74 12.76
C LYS A 45 -7.35 9.21 12.97
N LYS A 46 -8.33 10.07 13.24
CA LYS A 46 -8.11 11.51 13.50
C LYS A 46 -7.38 11.76 14.83
N ARG A 47 -7.80 11.12 15.92
CA ARG A 47 -7.25 11.37 17.26
C ARG A 47 -5.92 10.66 17.51
N TYR A 48 -5.78 9.42 17.06
CA TYR A 48 -4.63 8.57 17.37
C TYR A 48 -4.09 7.85 16.13
N PHE A 49 -3.65 8.63 15.13
CA PHE A 49 -3.17 8.12 13.85
C PHE A 49 -2.12 7.00 13.97
N LYS A 50 -1.13 7.14 14.87
CA LYS A 50 -0.08 6.13 15.07
C LYS A 50 -0.62 4.79 15.58
N SER A 51 -1.59 4.84 16.51
CA SER A 51 -2.23 3.64 17.05
C SER A 51 -3.09 2.98 15.99
N TYR A 52 -3.92 3.78 15.30
CA TYR A 52 -4.73 3.32 14.17
C TYR A 52 -3.88 2.63 13.10
N GLN A 53 -2.77 3.23 12.68
CA GLN A 53 -1.89 2.67 11.65
C GLN A 53 -1.23 1.36 12.12
N LEU A 54 -0.78 1.27 13.37
CA LEU A 54 -0.17 0.05 13.90
C LEU A 54 -1.18 -1.10 14.01
N VAL A 55 -2.36 -0.85 14.59
CA VAL A 55 -3.36 -1.89 14.79
C VAL A 55 -3.95 -2.37 13.47
N THR A 56 -4.26 -1.45 12.55
CA THR A 56 -4.75 -1.84 11.22
C THR A 56 -3.70 -2.63 10.44
N LEU A 57 -2.42 -2.25 10.53
CA LEU A 57 -1.32 -3.01 9.95
C LEU A 57 -1.26 -4.44 10.52
N ILE A 58 -1.31 -4.60 11.85
CA ILE A 58 -1.28 -5.92 12.49
C ILE A 58 -2.50 -6.76 12.07
N ALA A 59 -3.69 -6.15 12.05
CA ALA A 59 -4.91 -6.83 11.63
C ALA A 59 -4.82 -7.32 10.18
N VAL A 60 -4.43 -6.44 9.25
CA VAL A 60 -4.24 -6.79 7.84
C VAL A 60 -3.12 -7.83 7.68
N TRP A 61 -2.05 -7.76 8.45
CA TRP A 61 -0.96 -8.73 8.38
C TRP A 61 -1.43 -10.13 8.86
N LEU A 62 -2.07 -10.22 10.01
CA LEU A 62 -2.33 -11.49 10.70
C LEU A 62 -3.63 -12.18 10.29
N ILE A 63 -4.73 -11.44 10.03
CA ILE A 63 -6.05 -12.05 9.78
C ILE A 63 -6.02 -12.98 8.57
N PRO A 64 -5.57 -12.55 7.37
CA PRO A 64 -5.54 -13.43 6.20
C PRO A 64 -4.58 -14.61 6.38
N PHE A 65 -3.45 -14.40 7.07
CA PHE A 65 -2.51 -15.46 7.38
C PHE A 65 -3.14 -16.53 8.30
N GLY A 66 -3.81 -16.12 9.37
CA GLY A 66 -4.49 -17.03 10.30
C GLY A 66 -5.59 -17.86 9.61
N MET A 67 -6.36 -17.23 8.72
CA MET A 67 -7.35 -17.95 7.90
C MET A 67 -6.68 -18.98 6.97
N CYS A 68 -5.61 -18.59 6.28
CA CYS A 68 -4.89 -19.48 5.36
C CYS A 68 -4.22 -20.65 6.09
N LEU A 69 -3.74 -20.44 7.32
CA LEU A 69 -3.16 -21.49 8.15
C LEU A 69 -4.21 -22.53 8.55
N ARG A 70 -5.41 -22.09 8.94
CA ARG A 70 -6.53 -22.98 9.26
C ARG A 70 -6.99 -23.81 8.05
N ASN A 71 -6.94 -23.23 6.86
CA ASN A 71 -7.37 -23.85 5.61
C ASN A 71 -6.25 -24.57 4.85
N TYR A 72 -5.03 -24.66 5.39
CA TYR A 72 -3.86 -25.29 4.77
C TYR A 72 -3.50 -24.75 3.36
N TRP A 73 -3.68 -23.45 3.13
CA TRP A 73 -3.36 -22.82 1.84
C TRP A 73 -1.85 -22.50 1.71
N TRP A 74 -1.06 -23.55 1.47
CA TRP A 74 0.40 -23.50 1.45
C TRP A 74 1.01 -22.45 0.51
N ARG A 75 0.39 -22.21 -0.66
CA ARG A 75 0.88 -21.21 -1.64
C ARG A 75 0.93 -19.80 -1.05
N PHE A 76 -0.12 -19.43 -0.32
CA PHE A 76 -0.20 -18.13 0.34
C PHE A 76 0.77 -18.07 1.52
N ILE A 77 0.82 -19.12 2.34
CA ILE A 77 1.72 -19.21 3.50
C ILE A 77 3.18 -19.00 3.07
N PHE A 78 3.61 -19.68 2.00
CA PHE A 78 4.96 -19.53 1.46
C PHE A 78 5.24 -18.09 0.98
N SER A 79 4.33 -17.53 0.18
CA SER A 79 4.46 -16.17 -0.34
C SER A 79 4.50 -15.12 0.79
N TRP A 80 3.64 -15.31 1.79
CA TRP A 80 3.57 -14.47 2.98
C TRP A 80 4.85 -14.54 3.81
N LEU A 81 5.39 -15.74 4.04
CA LEU A 81 6.64 -15.93 4.76
C LEU A 81 7.80 -15.26 4.03
N LEU A 82 7.93 -15.48 2.72
CA LEU A 82 8.96 -14.87 1.90
C LEU A 82 8.89 -13.33 1.98
N PHE A 83 7.71 -12.76 1.78
CA PHE A 83 7.49 -11.32 1.89
C PHE A 83 7.82 -10.78 3.28
N SER A 84 7.33 -11.46 4.33
CA SER A 84 7.50 -11.05 5.72
C SER A 84 8.97 -11.09 6.14
N CYS A 85 9.70 -12.16 5.78
CA CYS A 85 11.11 -12.31 6.08
C CYS A 85 11.96 -11.22 5.41
N ILE A 86 11.79 -11.01 4.10
CA ILE A 86 12.57 -9.99 3.39
C ILE A 86 12.24 -8.58 3.91
N THR A 87 10.95 -8.29 4.10
CA THR A 87 10.52 -7.00 4.63
C THR A 87 11.05 -6.77 6.04
N ALA A 88 11.05 -7.78 6.92
CA ALA A 88 11.62 -7.67 8.26
C ALA A 88 13.12 -7.36 8.25
N LEU A 89 13.89 -7.96 7.33
CA LEU A 89 15.33 -7.65 7.17
C LEU A 89 15.56 -6.19 6.76
N ILE A 90 14.71 -5.66 5.88
CA ILE A 90 14.80 -4.29 5.38
C ILE A 90 14.37 -3.28 6.45
N VAL A 91 13.27 -3.57 7.15
CA VAL A 91 12.80 -2.78 8.30
C VAL A 91 13.88 -2.75 9.39
N ARG A 92 14.52 -3.90 9.69
CA ARG A 92 15.63 -3.96 10.64
C ARG A 92 16.78 -3.03 10.24
N LYS A 93 17.16 -2.98 8.96
CA LYS A 93 18.17 -2.02 8.46
C LYS A 93 17.71 -0.57 8.60
N ALA A 94 16.44 -0.27 8.37
CA ALA A 94 15.88 1.08 8.54
C ALA A 94 15.83 1.55 10.01
N LEU A 95 15.77 0.61 10.97
CA LEU A 95 15.74 0.88 12.41
C LEU A 95 17.12 0.90 13.08
N GLN A 96 18.17 0.42 12.40
CA GLN A 96 19.53 0.38 12.94
C GLN A 96 20.09 1.78 13.18
N LYS A 97 20.80 1.96 14.30
CA LYS A 97 21.47 3.20 14.67
C LYS A 97 22.98 2.98 14.70
N PRO A 98 23.81 3.77 14.00
CA PRO A 98 23.45 4.81 13.01
C PRO A 98 22.97 4.22 11.68
N ILE A 99 22.07 4.94 10.98
CA ILE A 99 21.61 4.55 9.64
C ILE A 99 22.76 4.76 8.64
N ARG A 100 23.09 3.72 7.87
CA ARG A 100 24.06 3.83 6.76
C ARG A 100 23.45 4.59 5.59
N GLY A 101 24.25 5.36 4.87
CA GLY A 101 23.76 6.18 3.75
C GLY A 101 23.10 5.41 2.60
N THR A 102 23.45 4.13 2.42
CA THR A 102 22.83 3.26 1.41
C THR A 102 21.45 2.71 1.81
N THR A 103 21.09 2.76 3.09
CA THR A 103 19.85 2.15 3.63
C THR A 103 18.58 2.75 3.04
N PRO A 104 18.38 4.08 2.98
CA PRO A 104 17.16 4.67 2.40
C PRO A 104 16.93 4.23 0.95
N ARG A 105 18.01 4.10 0.17
CA ARG A 105 17.91 3.62 -1.21
C ARG A 105 17.45 2.17 -1.29
N LEU A 106 18.00 1.31 -0.43
CA LEU A 106 17.58 -0.09 -0.34
C LEU A 106 16.09 -0.22 0.04
N VAL A 107 15.67 0.54 1.04
CA VAL A 107 14.27 0.57 1.52
C VAL A 107 13.33 0.98 0.38
N TYR A 108 13.62 2.10 -0.29
CA TYR A 108 12.81 2.57 -1.40
C TYR A 108 12.80 1.61 -2.58
N LYS A 109 13.94 1.00 -2.93
CA LYS A 109 14.01 0.03 -4.03
C LYS A 109 13.13 -1.19 -3.78
N TRP A 110 13.13 -1.72 -2.55
CA TRP A 110 12.27 -2.85 -2.18
C TRP A 110 10.79 -2.52 -2.24
N PHE A 111 10.37 -1.43 -1.59
CA PHE A 111 8.95 -1.07 -1.57
C PHE A 111 8.44 -0.62 -2.94
N TYR A 112 9.30 -0.03 -3.78
CA TYR A 112 8.98 0.22 -5.19
C TYR A 112 8.78 -1.07 -5.98
N PHE A 113 9.63 -2.08 -5.76
CA PHE A 113 9.46 -3.39 -6.38
C PHE A 113 8.14 -4.05 -5.98
N ILE A 114 7.80 -4.05 -4.69
CA ILE A 114 6.51 -4.55 -4.19
C ILE A 114 5.34 -3.80 -4.82
N TYR A 115 5.41 -2.46 -4.85
CA TYR A 115 4.37 -1.65 -5.49
C TYR A 115 4.18 -2.02 -6.97
N ARG A 116 5.27 -2.14 -7.74
CA ARG A 116 5.20 -2.50 -9.17
C ARG A 116 4.63 -3.90 -9.36
N LEU A 117 5.07 -4.88 -8.56
CA LEU A 117 4.57 -6.25 -8.63
C LEU A 117 3.07 -6.30 -8.29
N SER A 118 2.67 -5.67 -7.20
CA SER A 118 1.25 -5.58 -6.79
C SER A 118 0.37 -4.90 -7.83
N TYR A 119 0.88 -3.84 -8.46
CA TYR A 119 0.18 -3.13 -9.54
C TYR A 119 -0.03 -4.03 -10.77
N VAL A 120 1.02 -4.73 -11.21
CA VAL A 120 0.93 -5.67 -12.34
C VAL A 120 -0.03 -6.82 -12.04
N LEU A 121 0.06 -7.44 -10.86
CA LEU A 121 -0.86 -8.51 -10.44
C LEU A 121 -2.31 -8.01 -10.39
N GLY A 122 -2.52 -6.80 -9.87
CA GLY A 122 -3.85 -6.17 -9.83
C GLY A 122 -4.44 -5.94 -11.22
N ILE A 123 -3.65 -5.44 -12.17
CA ILE A 123 -4.08 -5.25 -13.56
C ILE A 123 -4.42 -6.59 -14.22
N ILE A 124 -3.55 -7.59 -14.08
CA ILE A 124 -3.77 -8.92 -14.65
C ILE A 124 -5.08 -9.51 -14.09
N GLY A 125 -5.29 -9.46 -12.78
CA GLY A 125 -6.51 -9.95 -12.15
C GLY A 125 -7.76 -9.21 -12.61
N TYR A 126 -7.67 -7.88 -12.76
CA TYR A 126 -8.76 -7.06 -13.28
C TYR A 126 -9.12 -7.41 -14.74
N ILE A 127 -8.12 -7.58 -15.60
CA ILE A 127 -8.32 -7.97 -17.01
C ILE A 127 -8.99 -9.35 -17.09
N ILE A 128 -8.55 -10.32 -16.29
CA ILE A 128 -9.15 -11.67 -16.26
C ILE A 128 -10.61 -11.61 -15.80
N ALA A 129 -10.91 -10.82 -14.76
CA ALA A 129 -12.27 -10.64 -14.27
C ALA A 129 -13.17 -10.01 -15.36
N LEU A 130 -12.71 -8.93 -16.01
CA LEU A 130 -13.43 -8.32 -17.12
C LEU A 130 -13.64 -9.27 -18.30
N ALA A 131 -12.61 -10.01 -18.69
CA ALA A 131 -12.71 -11.00 -19.77
C ALA A 131 -13.77 -12.07 -19.47
N THR A 132 -13.89 -12.46 -18.20
CA THR A 132 -14.94 -13.39 -17.74
C THR A 132 -16.33 -12.76 -17.85
N PHE A 133 -16.50 -11.49 -17.48
CA PHE A 133 -17.78 -10.78 -17.62
C PHE A 133 -18.22 -10.62 -19.09
N PHE A 134 -17.27 -10.42 -20.01
CA PHE A 134 -17.55 -10.36 -21.45
C PHE A 134 -17.74 -11.74 -22.11
N GLY A 135 -17.66 -12.82 -21.35
CA GLY A 135 -17.87 -14.19 -21.86
C GLY A 135 -16.72 -14.74 -22.70
N LEU A 136 -15.53 -14.11 -22.69
CA LEU A 136 -14.36 -14.62 -23.42
C LEU A 136 -13.94 -16.01 -22.92
N ASN A 137 -14.23 -16.34 -21.67
CA ASN A 137 -13.99 -17.67 -21.11
C ASN A 137 -14.79 -18.78 -21.83
N LEU A 138 -15.97 -18.45 -22.39
CA LEU A 138 -16.80 -19.40 -23.14
C LEU A 138 -16.18 -19.75 -24.51
N VAL A 139 -15.45 -18.81 -25.11
CA VAL A 139 -14.72 -19.04 -26.37
C VAL A 139 -13.64 -20.10 -26.19
N PHE A 140 -13.07 -20.20 -25.00
CA PHE A 140 -12.06 -21.21 -24.64
C PHE A 140 -12.65 -22.46 -23.99
N ASP A 141 -13.99 -22.61 -23.96
CA ASP A 141 -14.71 -23.72 -23.32
C ASP A 141 -14.32 -23.94 -21.83
N VAL A 142 -14.03 -22.83 -21.12
CA VAL A 142 -13.69 -22.87 -19.69
C VAL A 142 -14.83 -22.29 -18.86
N LYS A 143 -15.16 -22.99 -17.77
CA LYS A 143 -16.18 -22.53 -16.81
C LYS A 143 -15.84 -21.13 -16.27
N PRO A 144 -16.81 -20.19 -16.23
CA PRO A 144 -16.60 -18.83 -15.73
C PRO A 144 -16.03 -18.79 -14.31
N SER A 145 -16.40 -19.76 -13.46
CA SER A 145 -15.92 -19.85 -12.07
C SER A 145 -14.39 -19.94 -11.98
N ILE A 146 -13.75 -20.70 -12.86
CA ILE A 146 -12.29 -20.92 -12.82
C ILE A 146 -11.55 -19.62 -13.15
N TRP A 147 -12.01 -18.90 -14.17
CA TRP A 147 -11.40 -17.62 -14.56
C TRP A 147 -11.66 -16.55 -13.50
N MET A 148 -12.88 -16.51 -12.94
CA MET A 148 -13.20 -15.59 -11.85
C MET A 148 -12.34 -15.84 -10.62
N ASP A 149 -12.19 -17.10 -10.20
CA ASP A 149 -11.34 -17.48 -9.06
C ASP A 149 -9.88 -17.09 -9.31
N CYS A 150 -9.38 -17.30 -10.52
CA CYS A 150 -8.05 -16.88 -10.93
C CYS A 150 -7.88 -15.35 -10.86
N GLY A 151 -8.82 -14.60 -11.44
CA GLY A 151 -8.82 -13.14 -11.42
C GLY A 151 -8.88 -12.57 -9.99
N LEU A 152 -9.76 -13.12 -9.16
CA LEU A 152 -9.88 -12.76 -7.74
C LEU A 152 -8.61 -13.09 -6.95
N LEU A 153 -7.94 -14.21 -7.24
CA LEU A 153 -6.67 -14.56 -6.61
C LEU A 153 -5.59 -13.51 -6.93
N PHE A 154 -5.43 -13.14 -8.20
CA PHE A 154 -4.46 -12.12 -8.62
C PHE A 154 -4.76 -10.75 -7.99
N LEU A 155 -6.04 -10.34 -7.98
CA LEU A 155 -6.49 -9.11 -7.31
C LEU A 155 -6.20 -9.15 -5.81
N PHE A 156 -6.49 -10.27 -5.14
CA PHE A 156 -6.23 -10.44 -3.72
C PHE A 156 -4.75 -10.31 -3.40
N TYR A 157 -3.86 -11.00 -4.14
CA TYR A 157 -2.41 -10.91 -3.92
C TYR A 157 -1.90 -9.49 -4.17
N GLY A 158 -2.34 -8.87 -5.27
CA GLY A 158 -1.96 -7.50 -5.62
C GLY A 158 -2.36 -6.50 -4.54
N LEU A 159 -3.63 -6.50 -4.12
CA LEU A 159 -4.16 -5.62 -3.09
C LEU A 159 -3.51 -5.88 -1.73
N TYR A 160 -3.41 -7.15 -1.33
CA TYR A 160 -2.91 -7.55 -0.01
C TYR A 160 -1.46 -7.10 0.21
N PHE A 161 -0.54 -7.54 -0.65
CA PHE A 161 0.88 -7.16 -0.53
C PHE A 161 1.10 -5.68 -0.86
N GLY A 162 0.24 -5.08 -1.69
CA GLY A 162 0.32 -3.66 -2.04
C GLY A 162 -0.04 -2.75 -0.87
N VAL A 163 -1.15 -3.03 -0.17
CA VAL A 163 -1.55 -2.29 1.03
C VAL A 163 -0.52 -2.50 2.15
N LEU A 164 -0.12 -3.75 2.40
CA LEU A 164 0.84 -4.09 3.44
C LEU A 164 2.21 -3.43 3.19
N GLY A 165 2.73 -3.54 1.97
CA GLY A 165 3.99 -2.90 1.58
C GLY A 165 3.95 -1.38 1.70
N ARG A 166 2.83 -0.75 1.29
CA ARG A 166 2.64 0.71 1.38
C ARG A 166 2.66 1.20 2.84
N ASP A 167 1.93 0.55 3.74
CA ASP A 167 1.85 0.99 5.14
C ASP A 167 3.18 0.79 5.88
N ILE A 168 3.91 -0.30 5.59
CA ILE A 168 5.25 -0.52 6.16
C ILE A 168 6.27 0.49 5.60
N ALA A 169 6.19 0.83 4.31
CA ALA A 169 7.07 1.82 3.69
C ALA A 169 6.95 3.20 4.33
N GLU A 170 5.73 3.61 4.67
CA GLU A 170 5.44 4.86 5.38
C GLU A 170 6.08 4.85 6.78
N ILE A 171 5.90 3.76 7.54
CA ILE A 171 6.52 3.60 8.87
C ILE A 171 8.05 3.63 8.78
N CYS A 172 8.65 2.93 7.80
CA CYS A 172 10.09 2.95 7.59
C CYS A 172 10.58 4.36 7.29
N THR A 173 9.86 5.10 6.45
CA THR A 173 10.21 6.47 6.10
C THR A 173 10.12 7.39 7.31
N ASP A 174 9.10 7.24 8.17
CA ASP A 174 8.99 8.01 9.42
C ASP A 174 10.15 7.74 10.38
N LYS A 175 10.60 6.49 10.47
CA LYS A 175 11.75 6.12 11.31
C LYS A 175 13.06 6.68 10.75
N MET A 176 13.25 6.64 9.43
CA MET A 176 14.40 7.28 8.78
C MET A 176 14.36 8.81 8.91
N ALA A 177 13.17 9.42 8.78
CA ALA A 177 12.95 10.86 8.94
C ALA A 177 13.33 11.37 10.32
N ALA A 178 12.97 10.62 11.37
CA ALA A 178 13.34 10.94 12.75
C ALA A 178 14.86 10.91 12.97
N HIS A 179 15.60 10.12 12.17
CA HIS A 179 17.05 10.04 12.21
C HIS A 179 17.77 11.17 11.45
N ILE A 180 17.14 11.69 10.40
CA ILE A 180 17.63 12.79 9.58
C ILE A 180 17.74 14.07 10.42
N GLY A 181 16.75 14.36 11.27
CA GLY A 181 16.93 15.22 12.47
C GLY A 181 17.53 16.62 12.28
N TYR A 182 17.51 17.21 11.08
CA TYR A 182 18.24 18.44 10.78
C TYR A 182 17.60 19.74 11.32
N TYR A 183 16.36 19.69 11.86
CA TYR A 183 15.72 20.89 12.42
C TYR A 183 14.78 20.56 13.59
N VAL A 184 15.01 21.20 14.74
CA VAL A 184 14.04 21.34 15.83
C VAL A 184 13.76 22.84 15.98
N PRO A 185 12.51 23.31 15.82
CA PRO A 185 12.18 24.73 15.96
C PRO A 185 12.60 25.24 17.34
N GLY A 186 13.44 26.27 17.38
CA GLY A 186 13.90 26.90 18.63
C GLY A 186 15.16 26.30 19.28
N SER A 187 15.85 25.37 18.63
CA SER A 187 17.18 24.90 19.08
C SER A 187 18.25 25.17 18.02
N MET A 188 19.49 25.43 18.46
CA MET A 188 20.65 25.53 17.58
C MET A 188 20.80 24.24 16.75
N PRO A 189 20.89 24.30 15.41
CA PRO A 189 21.05 23.11 14.58
C PRO A 189 22.36 22.42 14.95
N THR A 190 22.27 21.20 15.48
CA THR A 190 23.43 20.43 15.95
C THR A 190 24.27 19.88 14.79
N ARG A 191 23.76 19.96 13.55
CA ARG A 191 24.42 19.49 12.32
C ARG A 191 24.08 20.42 11.15
N THR A 192 25.09 21.10 10.63
CA THR A 192 25.03 21.73 9.31
C THR A 192 25.25 20.65 8.26
N LEU A 193 24.36 20.56 7.27
CA LEU A 193 24.54 19.67 6.14
C LEU A 193 25.42 20.37 5.10
N ASP A 194 26.45 19.68 4.63
CA ASP A 194 27.23 20.14 3.47
C ASP A 194 26.27 20.28 2.26
N PRO A 195 26.29 21.41 1.53
CA PRO A 195 25.42 21.62 0.36
C PRO A 195 25.53 20.52 -0.70
N ASN A 196 26.66 19.80 -0.75
CA ASN A 196 26.89 18.71 -1.70
C ASN A 196 26.52 17.33 -1.12
N VAL A 197 25.75 17.24 -0.03
CA VAL A 197 25.34 15.95 0.55
C VAL A 197 23.82 15.84 0.57
N CYS A 198 23.29 14.71 0.08
CA CYS A 198 21.86 14.48 0.09
C CYS A 198 21.35 14.19 1.51
N ALA A 199 20.44 15.01 2.04
CA ALA A 199 19.94 14.86 3.42
C ALA A 199 19.17 13.55 3.67
N VAL A 200 18.70 12.88 2.61
CA VAL A 200 17.97 11.61 2.74
C VAL A 200 18.93 10.43 2.91
N CYS A 201 19.92 10.32 2.01
CA CYS A 201 20.83 9.16 1.98
C CYS A 201 22.24 9.47 2.51
N GLY A 202 22.56 10.70 2.91
CA GLY A 202 23.86 11.07 3.46
C GLY A 202 25.06 10.89 2.50
N ASN A 203 24.83 10.62 1.22
CA ASN A 203 25.89 10.48 0.21
C ASN A 203 26.10 11.81 -0.53
N LYS A 204 27.31 12.02 -1.06
CA LYS A 204 27.64 13.19 -1.87
C LYS A 204 26.82 13.22 -3.16
N ILE A 205 26.39 14.41 -3.55
CA ILE A 205 25.74 14.73 -4.81
C ILE A 205 26.86 15.12 -5.77
N LEU A 206 27.08 14.29 -6.79
CA LEU A 206 28.22 14.43 -7.72
C LEU A 206 27.86 15.24 -8.98
N VAL A 207 26.58 15.49 -9.21
CA VAL A 207 26.07 16.06 -10.45
C VAL A 207 25.17 17.27 -10.12
N PRO A 208 25.49 18.47 -10.61
CA PRO A 208 24.64 19.65 -10.46
C PRO A 208 23.33 19.52 -11.27
N GLU A 209 22.32 20.34 -10.94
CA GLU A 209 20.95 20.29 -11.49
C GLU A 209 20.85 20.31 -13.03
N PHE A 210 21.84 20.89 -13.72
CA PHE A 210 21.79 21.16 -15.16
C PHE A 210 22.60 20.18 -16.01
N GLU A 211 23.20 19.15 -15.40
CA GLU A 211 23.95 18.14 -16.12
C GLU A 211 23.27 16.77 -15.97
N GLU A 212 23.14 16.03 -17.06
CA GLU A 212 22.71 14.63 -16.98
C GLU A 212 23.78 13.84 -16.24
N GLY A 213 23.39 13.25 -15.12
CA GLY A 213 24.30 12.48 -14.30
C GLY A 213 24.63 11.15 -14.96
N VAL A 214 25.91 10.86 -15.16
CA VAL A 214 26.37 9.54 -15.64
C VAL A 214 25.91 8.40 -14.71
N ILE A 215 25.69 8.70 -13.42
CA ILE A 215 25.28 7.73 -12.40
C ILE A 215 23.85 7.99 -11.91
N GLU A 216 23.51 9.23 -11.56
CA GLU A 216 22.18 9.63 -11.10
C GLU A 216 21.99 11.15 -11.18
N ASN A 217 20.77 11.58 -11.52
CA ASN A 217 20.42 13.00 -11.56
C ASN A 217 20.16 13.56 -10.16
N SER A 218 20.37 14.87 -10.01
CA SER A 218 19.94 15.64 -8.85
C SER A 218 18.65 16.40 -9.15
N TYR A 219 17.89 16.71 -8.11
CA TYR A 219 16.67 17.50 -8.20
C TYR A 219 16.66 18.56 -7.12
N LYS A 220 16.41 19.81 -7.52
CA LYS A 220 16.32 20.96 -6.64
C LYS A 220 14.86 21.30 -6.33
N LEU A 221 14.56 21.43 -5.04
CA LEU A 221 13.23 21.85 -4.58
C LEU A 221 13.03 23.36 -4.70
N SER A 222 11.78 23.84 -4.64
CA SER A 222 11.46 25.27 -4.51
C SER A 222 12.11 25.95 -3.30
N CYS A 223 12.43 25.17 -2.26
CA CYS A 223 13.13 25.62 -1.07
C CYS A 223 14.66 25.58 -1.23
N GLU A 224 15.14 25.51 -2.47
CA GLU A 224 16.55 25.51 -2.90
C GLU A 224 17.40 24.32 -2.43
N HIS A 225 16.83 23.36 -1.70
CA HIS A 225 17.53 22.14 -1.27
C HIS A 225 17.64 21.12 -2.40
N ILE A 226 18.84 20.57 -2.58
CA ILE A 226 19.18 19.61 -3.65
C ILE A 226 19.23 18.20 -3.07
N PHE A 227 18.66 17.23 -3.80
CA PHE A 227 18.65 15.82 -3.43
C PHE A 227 18.93 14.95 -4.65
N HIS A 228 19.30 13.69 -4.44
CA HIS A 228 19.23 12.70 -5.52
C HIS A 228 17.77 12.51 -5.95
N GLU A 229 17.52 12.50 -7.26
CA GLU A 229 16.17 12.36 -7.84
C GLU A 229 15.47 11.10 -7.29
N PHE A 230 16.19 9.97 -7.21
CA PHE A 230 15.68 8.73 -6.64
C PHE A 230 15.29 8.87 -5.15
N CYS A 231 16.11 9.57 -4.36
CA CYS A 231 15.87 9.73 -2.94
C CYS A 231 14.66 10.61 -2.65
N ILE A 232 14.51 11.73 -3.36
CA ILE A 232 13.38 12.62 -3.16
C ILE A 232 12.07 12.02 -3.69
N ARG A 233 12.12 11.29 -4.82
CA ARG A 233 10.96 10.51 -5.29
C ARG A 233 10.57 9.41 -4.32
N GLY A 234 11.53 8.66 -3.77
CA GLY A 234 11.26 7.66 -2.75
C GLY A 234 10.62 8.27 -1.50
N TRP A 235 11.11 9.43 -1.06
CA TRP A 235 10.54 10.17 0.06
C TRP A 235 9.08 10.59 -0.18
N CYS A 236 8.79 11.19 -1.34
CA CYS A 236 7.46 11.72 -1.64
C CYS A 236 6.44 10.65 -2.05
N ILE A 237 6.83 9.69 -2.89
CA ILE A 237 5.92 8.69 -3.46
C ILE A 237 5.78 7.50 -2.50
N ILE A 238 6.90 6.87 -2.13
CA ILE A 238 6.91 5.62 -1.37
C ILE A 238 6.66 5.90 0.11
N GLY A 239 7.33 6.93 0.64
CA GLY A 239 7.17 7.36 2.03
C GLY A 239 5.96 8.24 2.31
N LYS A 240 5.22 8.66 1.27
CA LYS A 240 4.09 9.59 1.34
C LYS A 240 4.40 10.91 2.07
N LYS A 241 5.66 11.37 2.05
CA LYS A 241 6.06 12.60 2.72
C LYS A 241 6.07 13.77 1.74
N GLN A 242 5.12 14.69 1.90
CA GLN A 242 4.94 15.85 1.01
C GLN A 242 5.71 17.10 1.48
N THR A 243 6.77 16.93 2.27
CA THR A 243 7.56 18.01 2.84
C THR A 243 9.04 17.78 2.60
N CYS A 244 9.82 18.85 2.47
CA CYS A 244 11.26 18.78 2.32
C CYS A 244 11.86 18.00 3.51
N PRO A 245 12.71 16.98 3.27
CA PRO A 245 13.37 16.24 4.35
C PRO A 245 14.10 17.14 5.34
N TYR A 246 14.69 18.24 4.84
CA TYR A 246 15.48 19.21 5.58
C TYR A 246 14.63 20.32 6.23
N CYS A 247 14.08 21.27 5.46
CA CYS A 247 13.40 22.46 6.00
C CYS A 247 11.90 22.25 6.30
N LYS A 248 11.33 21.08 6.01
CA LYS A 248 9.89 20.75 6.16
C LYS A 248 8.92 21.61 5.35
N GLU A 249 9.41 22.48 4.46
CA GLU A 249 8.57 23.20 3.50
C GLU A 249 7.82 22.21 2.59
N LYS A 250 6.58 22.55 2.22
CA LYS A 250 5.75 21.70 1.37
C LYS A 250 6.34 21.60 -0.03
N VAL A 251 6.45 20.37 -0.54
CA VAL A 251 6.98 20.11 -1.87
C VAL A 251 5.86 20.27 -2.91
N ASP A 252 6.15 20.96 -4.02
CA ASP A 252 5.26 21.01 -5.18
C ASP A 252 5.40 19.73 -6.02
N LEU A 253 4.55 18.76 -5.70
CA LEU A 253 4.51 17.46 -6.37
C LEU A 253 4.21 17.57 -7.88
N LYS A 254 3.46 18.58 -8.33
CA LYS A 254 3.11 18.71 -9.75
C LYS A 254 4.36 18.97 -10.59
N LYS A 255 5.25 19.86 -10.13
CA LYS A 255 6.52 20.17 -10.80
C LYS A 255 7.51 19.00 -10.78
N MET A 256 7.44 18.12 -9.78
CA MET A 256 8.28 16.91 -9.72
C MET A 256 7.84 15.79 -10.66
N PHE A 257 6.54 15.70 -10.93
CA PHE A 257 5.93 14.60 -11.68
C PHE A 257 5.57 14.96 -13.12
N CYS A 258 5.63 16.25 -13.48
CA CYS A 258 5.73 16.67 -14.87
C CYS A 258 7.10 16.27 -15.41
N ASN A 259 7.27 15.01 -15.80
CA ASN A 259 8.36 14.64 -16.69
C ASN A 259 7.98 15.09 -18.12
N PRO A 260 8.87 15.78 -18.87
CA PRO A 260 8.66 16.08 -20.28
C PRO A 260 8.72 14.86 -21.21
N TYR A 261 8.96 13.64 -20.69
CA TYR A 261 9.09 12.44 -21.53
C TYR A 261 8.24 11.27 -21.00
N PRO A 262 7.09 10.98 -21.64
CA PRO A 262 6.38 9.74 -21.46
C PRO A 262 7.02 8.69 -22.39
N PHE A 263 7.36 7.51 -21.85
CA PHE A 263 7.78 6.31 -22.59
C PHE A 263 9.08 6.41 -23.43
N LEU A 264 10.18 5.89 -22.86
CA LEU A 264 11.10 4.96 -23.52
C LEU A 264 11.53 3.91 -22.48
#